data_AF-A0A061INR7-F1
#
_entry.id   AF-A0A061INR7-F1
#
_cell.length_a   1.000
_cell.length_b   1.000
_cell.length_c   1.000
_cell.angle_alpha   90.00
_cell.angle_beta   90.00
_cell.angle_gamma   90.00
#
_symmetry.space_group_name_H-M   'P 1'
#
loop_
_entity.id
_entity.type
_entity.pdbx_description
1 polymer ?
#
loop_
_entity_poly.entity_id
_entity_poly.type
_entity_poly.pdbx_seq_one_letter_code
_entity_poly.pdbx_strand_id
1 'polypeptide(L)'
;MSWFLPISICDMMEHMKELVLKIQSCRIFMTEGNSRISKRSPGHGTCDCGKCKCDVGWSGEACQYPIKCDLTQKISKQMCKNSQDVICSNAGTCHCGRCKCDNSDGNGLIYGKFCECDDRECIDDETEEVCGGTCVCGECSCHDVDPTGDWGDIHGDTCECDERDCRAVYDRYSDDFCSDCRERWLSSYGSMAGGIGREREREERERERERERERERERGERERERERERERERERERYIFHTWSHAVGADRVEEK
;
A
#
# COMPACT_ATOMS: atom_id res chain seq x y z
N MET A 1 -51.78 -30.92 24.96
CA MET A 1 -50.82 -31.65 24.09
C MET A 1 -50.31 -30.64 23.09
N SER A 2 -49.08 -30.15 23.28
CA SER A 2 -48.48 -29.14 22.41
C SER A 2 -47.94 -29.85 21.17
N TRP A 3 -48.52 -29.56 20.01
CA TRP A 3 -48.06 -30.07 18.72
C TRP A 3 -46.91 -29.17 18.25
N PHE A 4 -45.68 -29.62 18.44
CA PHE A 4 -44.52 -29.04 17.75
C PHE A 4 -44.57 -29.54 16.30
N LEU A 5 -44.91 -28.64 15.37
CA LEU A 5 -44.75 -28.89 13.94
C LEU A 5 -43.25 -28.94 13.61
N PRO A 6 -42.79 -29.91 12.79
CA PRO A 6 -41.40 -29.95 12.35
C PRO A 6 -41.15 -28.78 11.39
N ILE A 7 -40.25 -27.88 11.78
CA ILE A 7 -39.79 -26.78 10.94
C ILE A 7 -39.17 -27.41 9.68
N SER A 8 -39.68 -27.04 8.50
CA SER A 8 -39.20 -27.59 7.23
C SER A 8 -37.74 -27.19 7.01
N ILE A 9 -36.95 -28.07 6.41
CA ILE A 9 -35.57 -27.76 6.00
C ILE A 9 -35.55 -26.51 5.09
N CYS A 10 -36.62 -26.28 4.31
CA CYS A 10 -36.78 -25.07 3.51
C CYS A 10 -36.86 -23.80 4.38
N ASP A 11 -37.63 -23.82 5.48
CA ASP A 11 -37.78 -22.68 6.39
C ASP A 11 -36.46 -22.36 7.10
N MET A 12 -35.67 -23.39 7.46
CA MET A 12 -34.32 -23.21 7.99
C MET A 12 -33.36 -22.60 6.97
N MET A 13 -33.42 -23.04 5.70
CA MET A 13 -32.57 -22.49 4.64
C MET A 13 -32.93 -21.04 4.29
N GLU A 14 -34.20 -20.65 4.37
CA GLU A 14 -34.66 -19.28 4.14
C GLU A 14 -34.22 -18.33 5.25
N HIS A 15 -34.31 -18.75 6.52
CA HIS A 15 -33.72 -18.02 7.65
C HIS A 15 -32.19 -17.89 7.56
N MET A 16 -31.48 -18.93 7.12
CA MET A 16 -30.04 -18.83 6.91
C MET A 16 -29.67 -17.87 5.77
N LYS A 17 -30.45 -17.82 4.68
CA LYS A 17 -30.27 -16.83 3.61
C LYS A 17 -30.45 -15.40 4.13
N GLU A 18 -31.47 -15.12 4.93
CA GLU A 18 -31.66 -13.78 5.53
C GLU A 18 -30.51 -13.39 6.47
N LEU A 19 -30.00 -14.33 7.27
CA LEU A 19 -28.86 -14.10 8.16
C LEU A 19 -27.58 -13.83 7.37
N VAL A 20 -27.31 -14.61 6.31
CA VAL A 20 -26.16 -14.40 5.42
C VAL A 20 -26.28 -13.06 4.68
N LEU A 21 -27.47 -12.69 4.20
CA LEU A 21 -27.75 -11.38 3.60
C LEU A 21 -27.56 -10.23 4.59
N LYS A 22 -27.97 -10.36 5.85
CA LYS A 22 -27.69 -9.37 6.91
C LYS A 22 -26.20 -9.25 7.22
N ILE A 23 -25.49 -10.38 7.32
CA ILE A 23 -24.04 -10.40 7.54
C ILE A 23 -23.29 -9.79 6.35
N GLN A 24 -23.70 -10.11 5.11
CA GLN A 24 -23.14 -9.53 3.89
C GLN A 24 -23.48 -8.05 3.78
N SER A 25 -24.71 -7.61 4.06
CA SER A 25 -25.10 -6.20 4.12
C SER A 25 -24.24 -5.42 5.12
N CYS A 26 -24.03 -5.97 6.32
CA CYS A 26 -23.15 -5.36 7.32
C CYS A 26 -21.68 -5.36 6.88
N ARG A 27 -21.22 -6.37 6.16
CA ARG A 27 -19.85 -6.46 5.63
C ARG A 27 -19.63 -5.50 4.47
N ILE A 28 -20.59 -5.37 3.56
CA ILE A 28 -20.61 -4.45 2.43
C ILE A 28 -20.62 -3.00 2.92
N PHE A 29 -21.46 -2.66 3.92
CA PHE A 29 -21.40 -1.35 4.60
C PHE A 29 -20.04 -1.04 5.25
N MET A 30 -19.25 -2.07 5.60
CA MET A 30 -17.91 -1.93 6.18
C MET A 30 -16.80 -1.92 5.14
N THR A 31 -17.06 -2.31 3.88
CA THR A 31 -16.06 -2.42 2.80
C THR A 31 -16.28 -1.43 1.65
N GLU A 32 -17.49 -0.90 1.44
CA GLU A 32 -17.83 0.08 0.39
C GLU A 32 -17.80 1.54 0.89
N GLY A 33 -16.82 1.93 1.70
CA GLY A 33 -16.55 3.34 2.04
C GLY A 33 -17.62 4.08 2.86
N ASN A 34 -18.83 3.54 3.06
CA ASN A 34 -19.88 4.16 3.89
C ASN A 34 -19.72 3.80 5.39
N SER A 35 -18.46 3.74 5.84
CA SER A 35 -18.05 3.34 7.18
C SER A 35 -18.03 4.50 8.18
N ARG A 36 -18.82 5.56 8.01
CA ARG A 36 -18.77 6.73 8.93
C ARG A 36 -19.56 6.52 10.22
N ILE A 37 -20.50 5.57 10.25
CA ILE A 37 -21.32 5.23 11.44
C ILE A 37 -20.88 3.91 12.08
N SER A 38 -19.80 3.28 11.56
CA SER A 38 -19.66 1.82 11.66
C SER A 38 -19.36 1.25 13.04
N LYS A 39 -18.97 2.03 14.06
CA LYS A 39 -18.67 1.45 15.40
C LYS A 39 -18.51 2.40 16.57
N ARG A 40 -18.88 3.68 16.45
CA ARG A 40 -18.57 4.67 17.48
C ARG A 40 -19.81 5.41 17.96
N SER A 41 -20.77 4.68 18.54
CA SER A 41 -21.57 5.32 19.58
C SER A 41 -20.61 5.68 20.72
N PRO A 42 -20.67 6.88 21.31
CA PRO A 42 -19.84 7.23 22.46
C PRO A 42 -20.21 6.48 23.75
N GLY A 43 -20.86 5.29 23.64
CA GLY A 43 -21.47 4.57 24.74
C GLY A 43 -22.87 5.09 25.12
N HIS A 44 -23.56 5.77 24.20
CA HIS A 44 -24.88 6.39 24.44
C HIS A 44 -25.99 5.82 23.55
N GLY A 45 -25.81 4.58 23.11
CA GLY A 45 -26.76 3.89 22.27
C GLY A 45 -26.18 2.61 21.66
N THR A 46 -27.08 1.80 21.10
CA THR A 46 -26.74 0.57 20.38
C THR A 46 -26.84 0.84 18.88
N CYS A 47 -25.76 0.61 18.14
CA CYS A 47 -25.71 0.76 16.69
C CYS A 47 -25.64 -0.59 16.00
N ASP A 48 -26.51 -0.80 15.02
CA ASP A 48 -26.52 -1.97 14.16
C ASP A 48 -26.33 -1.51 12.71
N CYS A 49 -25.14 -1.78 12.16
CA CYS A 49 -24.75 -1.56 10.76
C CYS A 49 -25.24 -0.22 10.17
N GLY A 50 -24.80 0.88 10.78
CA GLY A 50 -25.11 2.23 10.31
C GLY A 50 -26.40 2.85 10.85
N LYS A 51 -27.24 2.10 11.58
CA LYS A 51 -28.43 2.61 12.25
C LYS A 51 -28.29 2.54 13.76
N CYS A 52 -28.29 3.68 14.43
CA CYS A 52 -28.16 3.76 15.88
C CYS A 52 -29.50 4.00 16.58
N LYS A 53 -29.73 3.23 17.65
CA LYS A 53 -30.77 3.48 18.64
C LYS A 53 -30.14 4.17 19.85
N CYS A 54 -30.47 5.44 20.03
CA CYS A 54 -29.90 6.26 21.10
C CYS A 54 -30.61 6.07 22.43
N ASP A 55 -29.83 6.19 23.50
CA ASP A 55 -30.33 6.17 24.86
C ASP A 55 -31.11 7.45 25.18
N VAL A 56 -31.94 7.41 26.23
CA VAL A 56 -32.75 8.55 26.64
C VAL A 56 -31.87 9.77 26.92
N GLY A 57 -32.16 10.88 26.26
CA GLY A 57 -31.38 12.11 26.38
C GLY A 57 -30.29 12.30 25.34
N TRP A 58 -30.17 11.39 24.36
CA TRP A 58 -29.21 11.48 23.26
C TRP A 58 -29.89 11.45 21.88
N SER A 59 -29.26 12.09 20.90
CA SER A 59 -29.75 12.23 19.53
C SER A 59 -28.59 12.32 18.52
N GLY A 60 -28.93 12.26 17.23
CA GLY A 60 -27.98 12.20 16.12
C GLY A 60 -27.83 10.79 15.56
N GLU A 61 -27.26 10.70 14.35
CA GLU A 61 -27.11 9.43 13.61
C GLU A 61 -26.21 8.40 14.32
N ALA A 62 -25.26 8.87 15.13
CA ALA A 62 -24.35 8.06 15.95
C ALA A 62 -24.57 8.31 17.46
N CYS A 63 -25.71 8.88 17.85
CA CYS A 63 -26.02 9.26 19.25
C CYS A 63 -24.98 10.21 19.85
N GLN A 64 -24.48 11.13 19.03
CA GLN A 64 -23.37 12.01 19.36
C GLN A 64 -23.81 13.34 19.98
N TYR A 65 -25.10 13.65 20.10
CA TYR A 65 -25.57 14.92 20.67
C TYR A 65 -26.46 14.69 21.90
N PRO A 66 -26.21 15.38 23.02
CA PRO A 66 -27.15 15.37 24.14
C PRO A 66 -28.36 16.24 23.79
N ILE A 67 -29.57 15.79 24.13
CA ILE A 67 -30.84 16.51 23.92
C ILE A 67 -30.93 17.71 24.86
N LYS A 68 -30.46 17.56 26.10
CA LYS A 68 -30.37 18.63 27.09
C LYS A 68 -28.93 19.08 27.21
N CYS A 69 -28.72 20.38 27.16
CA CYS A 69 -27.39 20.95 27.34
C CYS A 69 -27.27 21.61 28.71
N ASP A 70 -26.41 21.05 29.56
CA ASP A 70 -26.10 21.61 30.88
C ASP A 70 -24.99 22.68 30.81
N LEU A 71 -24.47 22.96 29.61
CA LEU A 71 -23.43 23.97 29.37
C LEU A 71 -24.06 25.33 29.05
N THR A 72 -23.43 26.39 29.54
CA THR A 72 -23.76 27.75 29.08
C THR A 72 -23.37 27.94 27.62
N GLN A 73 -24.10 28.80 26.90
CA GLN A 73 -23.84 29.04 25.47
C GLN A 73 -22.40 29.51 25.21
N LYS A 74 -21.80 30.26 26.13
CA LYS A 74 -20.40 30.73 26.02
C LYS A 74 -19.41 29.58 26.09
N ILE A 75 -19.57 28.67 27.05
CA ILE A 75 -18.69 27.50 27.22
C ILE A 75 -18.87 26.55 26.03
N SER A 76 -20.12 26.26 25.66
CA SER A 76 -20.44 25.45 24.49
C SER A 76 -19.74 25.97 23.23
N LYS A 77 -19.88 27.27 22.93
CA LYS A 77 -19.26 27.89 21.75
C LYS A 77 -17.73 27.80 21.77
N GLN A 78 -17.09 27.93 22.93
CA GLN A 78 -15.63 27.80 23.05
C GLN A 78 -15.14 26.39 22.72
N MET A 79 -15.89 25.36 23.09
CA MET A 79 -15.53 23.96 22.79
C MET A 79 -15.67 23.59 21.31
N CYS A 80 -16.43 24.39 20.55
CA CYS A 80 -16.64 24.22 19.11
C CYS A 80 -15.69 25.05 18.24
N LYS A 81 -14.76 25.79 18.84
CA LYS A 81 -13.79 26.59 18.09
C LYS A 81 -12.58 25.77 17.68
N ASN A 82 -12.13 25.95 16.45
CA ASN A 82 -10.88 25.40 15.95
C ASN A 82 -9.67 26.28 16.32
N SER A 83 -8.47 25.92 15.83
CA SER A 83 -7.22 26.67 16.04
C SER A 83 -7.20 28.07 15.42
N GLN A 84 -8.09 28.35 14.46
CA GLN A 84 -8.28 29.63 13.80
C GLN A 84 -9.40 30.46 14.44
N ASP A 85 -9.86 30.07 15.65
CA ASP A 85 -10.95 30.71 16.39
C ASP A 85 -12.32 30.66 15.68
N VAL A 86 -12.46 29.84 14.63
CA VAL A 86 -13.69 29.65 13.86
C VAL A 86 -14.54 28.54 14.50
N ILE A 87 -15.84 28.81 14.69
CA ILE A 87 -16.79 27.83 15.24
C ILE A 87 -17.22 26.89 14.12
N CYS A 88 -16.97 25.59 14.29
CA CYS A 88 -17.38 24.55 13.36
C CYS A 88 -17.03 24.85 11.88
N SER A 89 -15.88 25.48 11.63
CA SER A 89 -15.38 25.85 10.30
C SER A 89 -16.38 26.63 9.43
N ASN A 90 -17.39 27.27 10.03
CA ASN A 90 -18.55 27.85 9.34
C ASN A 90 -19.36 26.86 8.47
N ALA A 91 -19.10 25.56 8.59
CA ALA A 91 -19.76 24.49 7.86
C ALA A 91 -20.72 23.69 8.77
N GLY A 92 -21.18 24.31 9.86
CA GLY A 92 -22.08 23.69 10.81
C GLY A 92 -22.44 24.57 11.99
N THR A 93 -23.28 24.02 12.86
CA THR A 93 -23.79 24.67 14.07
C THR A 93 -23.25 24.01 15.34
N CYS A 94 -22.90 24.82 16.35
CA CYS A 94 -22.42 24.29 17.62
C CYS A 94 -23.58 23.92 18.54
N HIS A 95 -23.70 22.63 18.87
CA HIS A 95 -24.70 22.10 19.79
C HIS A 95 -24.03 21.44 21.00
N CYS A 96 -24.11 22.10 22.16
CA CYS A 96 -23.57 21.62 23.43
C CYS A 96 -22.10 21.19 23.40
N GLY A 97 -21.25 22.04 22.83
CA GLY A 97 -19.81 21.81 22.72
C GLY A 97 -19.40 20.81 21.64
N ARG A 98 -20.33 20.40 20.77
CA ARG A 98 -20.06 19.56 19.60
C ARG A 98 -20.58 20.22 18.33
N CYS A 99 -19.85 20.09 17.25
CA CYS A 99 -20.28 20.60 15.96
C CYS A 99 -21.29 19.65 15.30
N LYS A 100 -22.37 20.22 14.78
CA LYS A 100 -23.35 19.58 13.92
C LYS A 100 -23.15 20.15 12.52
N CYS A 101 -22.51 19.38 11.67
CA CYS A 101 -22.16 19.80 10.31
C CYS A 101 -23.40 19.90 9.44
N ASP A 102 -23.43 20.90 8.57
CA ASP A 102 -24.56 21.18 7.70
C ASP A 102 -24.43 20.34 6.43
N ASN A 103 -25.25 19.28 6.33
CA ASN A 103 -25.34 18.44 5.15
C ASN A 103 -26.70 18.67 4.50
N SER A 104 -26.84 19.78 3.77
CA SER A 104 -28.09 20.19 3.11
C SER A 104 -28.58 19.17 2.08
N ASP A 105 -27.66 18.44 1.47
CA ASP A 105 -27.94 17.54 0.34
C ASP A 105 -28.13 16.08 0.80
N GLY A 106 -28.09 15.83 2.12
CA GLY A 106 -28.32 14.51 2.72
C GLY A 106 -27.21 13.47 2.46
N ASN A 107 -26.14 13.85 1.76
CA ASN A 107 -25.02 12.99 1.38
C ASN A 107 -23.93 12.87 2.47
N GLY A 108 -23.98 13.66 3.54
CA GLY A 108 -23.08 13.50 4.69
C GLY A 108 -21.60 13.80 4.39
N LEU A 109 -21.33 14.59 3.36
CA LEU A 109 -19.98 14.85 2.85
C LEU A 109 -19.16 15.78 3.76
N ILE A 110 -19.82 16.63 4.56
CA ILE A 110 -19.14 17.51 5.52
C ILE A 110 -19.12 16.84 6.91
N TYR A 111 -17.93 16.64 7.45
CA TYR A 111 -17.70 15.98 8.73
C TYR A 111 -16.40 16.45 9.40
N GLY A 112 -16.01 15.79 10.49
CA GLY A 112 -14.88 16.17 11.33
C GLY A 112 -15.32 16.71 12.67
N LYS A 113 -14.37 16.95 13.59
CA LYS A 113 -14.70 17.42 14.94
C LYS A 113 -15.28 18.82 14.93
N PHE A 114 -14.80 19.62 13.98
CA PHE A 114 -15.14 21.01 13.74
C PHE A 114 -15.71 21.22 12.34
N CYS A 115 -16.23 20.18 11.67
CA CYS A 115 -16.73 20.26 10.30
C CYS A 115 -15.67 20.76 9.30
N GLU A 116 -14.42 20.36 9.50
CA GLU A 116 -13.25 20.76 8.73
C GLU A 116 -13.02 19.93 7.45
N CYS A 117 -13.70 18.79 7.33
CA CYS A 117 -13.57 17.90 6.17
C CYS A 117 -14.81 18.02 5.28
N ASP A 118 -14.59 18.24 3.99
CA ASP A 118 -15.63 18.26 2.97
C ASP A 118 -15.26 17.33 1.81
N ASP A 119 -15.95 16.19 1.73
CA ASP A 119 -15.68 15.17 0.71
C ASP A 119 -16.38 15.46 -0.63
N ARG A 120 -17.02 16.62 -0.78
CA ARG A 120 -17.47 17.11 -2.09
C ARG A 120 -16.31 17.34 -3.04
N GLU A 121 -15.13 17.62 -2.50
CA GLU A 121 -13.91 17.84 -3.29
C GLU A 121 -13.44 16.57 -4.02
N CYS A 122 -13.91 15.39 -3.60
CA CYS A 122 -13.61 14.12 -4.26
C CYS A 122 -14.60 13.74 -5.36
N ILE A 123 -15.62 14.57 -5.60
CA ILE A 123 -16.58 14.35 -6.69
C ILE A 123 -15.96 14.92 -7.96
N ASP A 124 -15.91 14.11 -9.00
CA ASP A 124 -15.45 14.53 -10.31
C ASP A 124 -16.53 15.35 -11.03
N ASP A 125 -16.14 16.54 -11.51
CA ASP A 125 -17.06 17.53 -12.10
C ASP A 125 -17.70 17.05 -13.43
N GLU A 126 -17.10 16.09 -14.14
CA GLU A 126 -17.58 15.60 -15.44
C GLU A 126 -18.47 14.36 -15.28
N THR A 127 -18.11 13.47 -14.37
CA THR A 127 -18.81 12.20 -14.14
C THR A 127 -19.87 12.28 -13.04
N GLU A 128 -19.83 13.30 -12.19
CA GLU A 128 -20.63 13.42 -10.95
C GLU A 128 -20.43 12.24 -9.98
N GLU A 129 -19.40 11.43 -10.17
CA GLU A 129 -19.07 10.28 -9.33
C GLU A 129 -18.01 10.66 -8.28
N VAL A 130 -18.08 10.03 -7.11
CA VAL A 130 -17.00 10.11 -6.11
C VAL A 130 -15.84 9.26 -6.63
N CYS A 131 -14.61 9.69 -6.38
CA CYS A 131 -13.40 8.95 -6.77
C CYS A 131 -13.47 7.43 -6.53
N GLY A 132 -12.76 6.66 -7.36
CA GLY A 132 -12.83 5.19 -7.40
C GLY A 132 -12.37 4.46 -6.12
N GLY A 133 -11.98 5.20 -5.07
CA GLY A 133 -11.57 4.69 -3.76
C GLY A 133 -12.42 5.26 -2.61
N THR A 134 -11.82 5.38 -1.42
CA THR A 134 -12.48 6.01 -0.26
C THR A 134 -12.05 7.48 -0.16
N CYS A 135 -12.97 8.42 -0.31
CA CYS A 135 -12.68 9.82 -0.01
C CYS A 135 -12.53 10.04 1.50
N VAL A 136 -11.43 10.68 1.91
CA VAL A 136 -11.09 11.04 3.28
C VAL A 136 -10.63 12.49 3.32
N CYS A 137 -11.53 13.38 3.72
CA CYS A 137 -11.28 14.81 3.96
C CYS A 137 -10.77 15.53 2.70
N GLY A 138 -11.42 15.28 1.57
CA GLY A 138 -11.05 15.82 0.26
C GLY A 138 -9.90 15.09 -0.45
N GLU A 139 -9.36 14.02 0.14
CA GLU A 139 -8.30 13.21 -0.46
C GLU A 139 -8.80 11.79 -0.74
N CYS A 140 -8.56 11.30 -1.96
CA CYS A 140 -8.96 9.96 -2.35
C CYS A 140 -7.94 8.91 -1.91
N SER A 141 -8.36 8.06 -0.98
CA SER A 141 -7.61 6.89 -0.58
C SER A 141 -7.95 5.71 -1.50
N CYS A 142 -7.06 5.44 -2.44
CA CYS A 142 -7.17 4.28 -3.31
C CYS A 142 -6.91 2.99 -2.53
N HIS A 143 -7.67 1.94 -2.82
CA HIS A 143 -7.57 0.67 -2.12
C HIS A 143 -7.26 -0.46 -3.09
N ASP A 144 -6.01 -0.91 -3.06
CA ASP A 144 -5.60 -2.16 -3.69
C ASP A 144 -5.53 -3.26 -2.66
N VAL A 145 -6.55 -4.12 -2.65
CA VAL A 145 -6.54 -5.32 -1.81
C VAL A 145 -5.95 -6.47 -2.63
N ASP A 146 -4.63 -6.47 -2.81
CA ASP A 146 -3.93 -7.67 -3.31
C ASP A 146 -3.83 -8.70 -2.17
N PRO A 147 -4.22 -9.98 -2.38
CA PRO A 147 -3.92 -11.07 -1.44
C PRO A 147 -2.44 -11.23 -1.03
N THR A 148 -1.49 -10.61 -1.74
CA THR A 148 -0.05 -10.65 -1.44
C THR A 148 0.43 -9.59 -0.43
N GLY A 149 -0.34 -8.51 -0.24
CA GLY A 149 -0.03 -7.44 0.72
C GLY A 149 1.00 -6.39 0.23
N ASP A 150 1.25 -6.29 -1.07
CA ASP A 150 1.99 -5.16 -1.68
C ASP A 150 1.04 -4.00 -2.02
N TRP A 151 1.53 -2.75 -2.03
CA TRP A 151 0.71 -1.56 -2.35
C TRP A 151 0.58 -1.41 -3.88
N GLY A 152 -0.65 -1.32 -4.40
CA GLY A 152 -1.02 -1.91 -5.68
C GLY A 152 -1.30 -1.00 -6.89
N ASP A 153 -2.09 -1.59 -7.80
CA ASP A 153 -2.29 -1.22 -9.20
C ASP A 153 -3.28 -0.06 -9.44
N ILE A 154 -4.03 0.40 -8.41
CA ILE A 154 -4.98 1.51 -8.50
C ILE A 154 -4.35 2.80 -7.94
N HIS A 155 -4.29 3.85 -8.76
CA HIS A 155 -3.71 5.12 -8.36
C HIS A 155 -4.34 6.33 -9.08
N GLY A 156 -3.86 7.53 -8.75
CA GLY A 156 -4.35 8.81 -9.31
C GLY A 156 -4.95 9.70 -8.23
N ASP A 157 -5.25 10.95 -8.59
CA ASP A 157 -5.84 11.91 -7.64
C ASP A 157 -7.30 11.52 -7.32
N THR A 158 -7.98 10.80 -8.23
CA THR A 158 -9.35 10.29 -8.08
C THR A 158 -9.43 8.77 -8.21
N CYS A 159 -8.31 8.06 -8.05
CA CYS A 159 -8.21 6.60 -8.20
C CYS A 159 -8.70 6.10 -9.58
N GLU A 160 -8.45 6.91 -10.61
CA GLU A 160 -8.92 6.70 -11.98
C GLU A 160 -8.07 5.70 -12.78
N CYS A 161 -6.85 5.43 -12.35
CA CYS A 161 -5.94 4.51 -13.01
C CYS A 161 -6.03 3.13 -12.35
N ASP A 162 -6.32 2.05 -13.10
CA ASP A 162 -6.17 0.65 -12.68
C ASP A 162 -5.22 -0.08 -13.64
N GLU A 163 -3.99 -0.36 -13.20
CA GLU A 163 -2.95 -1.00 -14.02
C GLU A 163 -3.29 -2.46 -14.42
N ARG A 164 -4.30 -3.10 -13.81
CA ARG A 164 -4.77 -4.46 -14.17
C ARG A 164 -5.65 -4.46 -15.42
N ASP A 165 -6.35 -3.36 -15.65
CA ASP A 165 -7.22 -3.18 -16.83
C ASP A 165 -6.44 -2.73 -18.07
N CYS A 166 -5.16 -2.37 -17.93
CA CYS A 166 -4.23 -2.24 -19.08
C CYS A 166 -4.03 -3.66 -19.67
N ARG A 167 -4.91 -4.06 -20.62
CA ARG A 167 -4.84 -5.35 -21.30
C ARG A 167 -3.43 -5.55 -21.87
N ALA A 168 -2.74 -6.59 -21.42
CA ALA A 168 -1.41 -7.03 -21.87
C ALA A 168 -1.24 -7.25 -23.39
N VAL A 169 -2.27 -6.99 -24.21
CA VAL A 169 -2.23 -7.00 -25.67
C VAL A 169 -1.73 -5.66 -26.24
N TYR A 170 -1.81 -4.58 -25.46
CA TYR A 170 -1.27 -3.28 -25.82
C TYR A 170 -0.05 -2.99 -24.95
N ASP A 171 1.07 -2.75 -25.62
CA ASP A 171 2.34 -2.42 -24.99
C ASP A 171 2.14 -1.20 -24.09
N ARG A 172 2.81 -1.15 -22.93
CA ARG A 172 2.72 -0.07 -21.90
C ARG A 172 2.98 1.35 -22.44
N TYR A 173 3.40 1.44 -23.70
CA TYR A 173 3.73 2.64 -24.47
C TYR A 173 2.68 3.03 -25.54
N SER A 174 1.61 2.26 -25.74
CA SER A 174 0.72 2.41 -26.90
C SER A 174 -0.72 2.85 -26.59
N ASP A 175 -1.15 2.83 -25.33
CA ASP A 175 -2.45 3.36 -24.93
C ASP A 175 -2.29 4.76 -24.31
N ASP A 176 -2.98 5.75 -24.89
CA ASP A 176 -3.03 7.12 -24.38
C ASP A 176 -3.53 7.15 -22.92
N PHE A 177 -4.40 6.21 -22.54
CA PHE A 177 -4.97 6.09 -21.19
C PHE A 177 -3.92 5.68 -20.13
N CYS A 178 -3.02 4.73 -20.41
CA CYS A 178 -1.97 4.31 -19.45
C CYS A 178 -0.72 5.24 -19.50
N SER A 179 -0.54 6.01 -20.58
CA SER A 179 0.58 6.97 -20.74
C SER A 179 0.40 8.25 -19.91
N ASP A 180 -0.83 8.77 -19.81
CA ASP A 180 -1.17 9.96 -19.02
C ASP A 180 -1.01 9.72 -17.51
N CYS A 181 -1.41 8.54 -17.03
CA CYS A 181 -1.23 8.09 -15.65
C CYS A 181 0.25 8.10 -15.22
N ARG A 182 1.17 7.68 -16.12
CA ARG A 182 2.62 7.70 -15.88
C ARG A 182 3.19 9.13 -15.87
N GLU A 183 2.78 9.98 -16.80
CA GLU A 183 3.29 11.36 -16.89
C GLU A 183 2.84 12.20 -15.68
N ARG A 184 1.60 12.01 -15.22
CA ARG A 184 1.06 12.72 -14.05
C ARG A 184 1.71 12.27 -12.73
N TRP A 185 2.00 10.98 -12.58
CA TRP A 185 2.77 10.45 -11.43
C TRP A 185 4.22 10.97 -11.39
N LEU A 186 4.91 10.99 -12.53
CA LEU A 186 6.29 11.53 -12.62
C LEU A 186 6.34 13.03 -12.30
N SER A 187 5.28 13.77 -12.60
CA SER A 187 5.15 15.19 -12.27
C SER A 187 4.94 15.44 -10.77
N SER A 188 4.11 14.63 -10.09
CA SER A 188 3.83 14.78 -8.64
C SER A 188 4.87 14.13 -7.71
N TYR A 189 5.47 12.99 -8.07
CA TYR A 189 6.34 12.21 -7.17
C TYR A 189 7.73 11.86 -7.75
N GLY A 190 8.01 12.22 -9.01
CA GLY A 190 9.29 11.91 -9.68
C GLY A 190 10.53 12.54 -9.05
N SER A 191 10.36 13.54 -8.17
CA SER A 191 11.49 14.15 -7.43
C SER A 191 12.05 13.27 -6.29
N MET A 192 11.30 12.28 -5.77
CA MET A 192 11.77 11.46 -4.65
C MET A 192 12.29 10.07 -5.07
N ALA A 193 11.74 9.46 -6.12
CA ALA A 193 12.19 8.15 -6.62
C ALA A 193 13.54 8.21 -7.40
N GLY A 194 13.87 9.38 -7.95
CA GLY A 194 15.08 9.58 -8.75
C GLY A 194 16.40 9.52 -7.95
N GLY A 195 16.38 9.52 -6.62
CA GLY A 195 17.60 9.44 -5.80
C GLY A 195 18.05 7.99 -5.54
N ILE A 196 17.10 7.14 -5.12
CA ILE A 196 17.40 5.81 -4.55
C ILE A 196 17.77 4.79 -5.64
N GLY A 197 17.15 4.87 -6.83
CA GLY A 197 17.46 3.96 -7.95
C GLY A 197 18.86 4.18 -8.55
N ARG A 198 19.31 5.44 -8.65
CA ARG A 198 20.59 5.79 -9.28
C ARG A 198 21.80 5.39 -8.44
N GLU A 199 21.70 5.43 -7.10
CA GLU A 199 22.76 4.94 -6.22
C GLU A 199 22.85 3.41 -6.24
N ARG A 200 21.72 2.70 -6.23
CA ARG A 200 21.69 1.23 -6.28
C ARG A 200 22.26 0.69 -7.60
N GLU A 201 21.94 1.31 -8.74
CA GLU A 201 22.55 0.96 -10.04
C GLU A 201 24.05 1.27 -10.08
N ARG A 202 24.49 2.36 -9.45
CA ARG A 202 25.91 2.73 -9.40
C ARG A 202 26.70 1.72 -8.56
N GLU A 203 26.17 1.32 -7.40
CA GLU A 203 26.78 0.29 -6.56
C GLU A 203 26.84 -1.06 -7.26
N GLU A 204 25.79 -1.45 -7.98
CA GLU A 204 25.78 -2.72 -8.72
C GLU A 204 26.81 -2.75 -9.84
N ARG A 205 26.95 -1.64 -10.60
CA ARG A 205 28.02 -1.48 -11.60
C ARG A 205 29.42 -1.49 -10.98
N GLU A 206 29.60 -0.92 -9.79
CA GLU A 206 30.90 -0.96 -9.09
C GLU A 206 31.23 -2.38 -8.59
N ARG A 207 30.25 -3.11 -8.06
CA ARG A 207 30.40 -4.53 -7.66
C ARG A 207 30.72 -5.43 -8.86
N GLU A 208 30.12 -5.19 -10.02
CA GLU A 208 30.41 -5.95 -11.24
C GLU A 208 31.84 -5.71 -11.74
N ARG A 209 32.30 -4.45 -11.72
CA ARG A 209 33.70 -4.10 -12.05
C ARG A 209 34.70 -4.74 -11.08
N GLU A 210 34.36 -4.86 -9.81
CA GLU A 210 35.22 -5.51 -8.81
C GLU A 210 35.32 -7.02 -9.05
N ARG A 211 34.19 -7.69 -9.36
CA ARG A 211 34.18 -9.11 -9.75
C ARG A 211 34.99 -9.37 -11.01
N GLU A 212 34.94 -8.47 -11.99
CA GLU A 212 35.74 -8.60 -13.22
C GLU A 212 37.24 -8.48 -12.93
N ARG A 213 37.65 -7.51 -12.10
CA ARG A 213 39.04 -7.37 -11.65
C ARG A 213 39.55 -8.60 -10.88
N GLU A 214 38.70 -9.21 -10.06
CA GLU A 214 39.06 -10.44 -9.34
C GLU A 214 39.27 -11.61 -10.30
N ARG A 215 38.37 -11.79 -11.29
CA ARG A 215 38.54 -12.81 -12.34
C ARG A 215 39.82 -12.61 -13.15
N GLU A 216 40.20 -11.38 -13.47
CA GLU A 216 41.46 -11.09 -14.15
C GLU A 216 42.69 -11.43 -13.28
N ARG A 217 42.64 -11.13 -11.98
CA ARG A 217 43.71 -11.50 -11.03
C ARG A 217 43.87 -13.01 -10.95
N GLU A 218 42.78 -13.76 -10.76
CA GLU A 218 42.82 -15.22 -10.73
C GLU A 218 43.36 -15.80 -12.04
N ARG A 219 42.95 -15.25 -13.18
CA ARG A 219 43.45 -15.68 -14.49
C ARG A 219 44.96 -15.45 -14.60
N GLY A 220 45.44 -14.29 -14.16
CA GLY A 220 46.86 -13.97 -14.12
C GLY A 220 47.66 -14.88 -13.17
N GLU A 221 47.11 -15.24 -12.01
CA GLU A 221 47.76 -16.16 -11.08
C GLU A 221 47.86 -17.58 -11.65
N ARG A 222 46.78 -18.10 -12.26
CA ARG A 222 46.79 -19.40 -12.94
C ARG A 222 47.79 -19.44 -14.09
N GLU A 223 47.95 -18.33 -14.82
CA GLU A 223 48.93 -18.23 -15.90
C GLU A 223 50.37 -18.25 -15.38
N ARG A 224 50.66 -17.50 -14.31
CA ARG A 224 51.97 -17.51 -13.63
C ARG A 224 52.29 -18.89 -13.05
N GLU A 225 51.30 -19.59 -12.50
CA GLU A 225 51.48 -20.94 -11.98
C GLU A 225 51.84 -21.93 -13.10
N ARG A 226 51.12 -21.88 -14.23
CA ARG A 226 51.45 -22.67 -15.41
C ARG A 226 52.86 -22.38 -15.95
N GLU A 227 53.29 -21.11 -15.91
CA GLU A 227 54.64 -20.74 -16.32
C GLU A 227 55.71 -21.33 -15.38
N ARG A 228 55.49 -21.27 -14.06
CA ARG A 228 56.35 -21.91 -13.05
C ARG A 228 56.40 -23.44 -13.22
N GLU A 229 55.29 -24.08 -13.56
CA GLU A 229 55.26 -25.53 -13.85
C GLU A 229 56.10 -25.87 -15.08
N ARG A 230 55.97 -25.09 -16.17
CA ARG A 230 56.80 -25.26 -17.37
C ARG A 230 58.28 -25.06 -17.08
N GLU A 231 58.63 -24.10 -16.23
CA GLU A 231 60.02 -23.88 -15.82
C GLU A 231 60.57 -25.07 -15.02
N ARG A 232 59.80 -25.60 -14.06
CA ARG A 232 60.15 -26.83 -13.32
C ARG A 232 60.29 -28.04 -14.24
N GLU A 233 59.46 -28.17 -15.26
CA GLU A 233 59.60 -29.22 -16.27
C GLU A 233 60.90 -29.07 -17.07
N ARG A 234 61.23 -27.87 -17.53
CA ARG A 234 62.50 -27.59 -18.22
C ARG A 234 63.71 -27.89 -17.32
N GLU A 235 63.64 -27.56 -16.03
CA GLU A 235 64.69 -27.89 -15.07
C GLU A 235 64.80 -29.41 -14.86
N ARG A 236 63.68 -30.12 -14.74
CA ARG A 236 63.67 -31.60 -14.68
C ARG A 236 64.27 -32.22 -15.93
N GLU A 237 63.88 -31.76 -17.12
CA GLU A 237 64.44 -32.22 -18.38
C GLU A 237 65.95 -31.94 -18.46
N ARG A 238 66.39 -30.75 -18.03
CA ARG A 238 67.83 -30.41 -17.96
C ARG A 238 68.58 -31.32 -16.99
N TYR A 239 68.00 -31.62 -15.83
CA TYR A 239 68.59 -32.53 -14.85
C TYR A 239 68.66 -33.97 -15.39
N ILE A 240 67.60 -34.47 -16.02
CA ILE A 240 67.57 -35.79 -16.68
C ILE A 240 68.65 -35.85 -17.78
N PHE A 241 68.78 -34.79 -18.59
CA PHE A 241 69.80 -34.71 -19.62
C PHE A 241 71.22 -34.71 -19.05
N HIS A 242 71.47 -33.98 -17.97
CA HIS A 242 72.78 -33.92 -17.30
C HIS A 242 73.15 -35.25 -16.62
N THR A 243 72.20 -35.89 -15.94
CA THR A 243 72.40 -37.20 -15.30
C THR A 243 72.64 -38.30 -16.33
N TRP A 244 71.91 -38.30 -17.45
CA TRP A 244 72.18 -39.20 -18.58
C TRP A 244 73.57 -38.96 -19.18
N SER A 245 73.97 -37.70 -19.39
CA SER A 245 75.31 -37.35 -19.90
C SER A 245 76.44 -37.80 -18.97
N HIS A 246 76.24 -37.70 -17.64
CA HIS A 246 77.19 -38.23 -16.65
C HIS A 246 77.26 -39.75 -16.63
N ALA A 247 76.12 -40.45 -16.76
CA ALA A 247 76.10 -41.91 -16.85
C ALA A 247 76.84 -42.41 -18.10
N VAL A 248 76.65 -41.76 -19.26
CA VAL A 248 77.34 -42.10 -20.52
C VAL A 248 78.83 -41.67 -20.48
N GLY A 249 79.19 -40.65 -19.70
CA GLY A 249 80.58 -40.21 -19.50
C GLY A 249 81.37 -41.02 -18.46
N ALA A 250 80.69 -41.68 -17.52
CA ALA A 250 81.31 -42.57 -16.52
C ALA A 250 81.83 -43.88 -17.15
N ASP A 251 81.29 -44.30 -18.30
CA ASP A 251 81.75 -45.48 -19.06
C ASP A 251 83.09 -45.27 -19.80
N ARG A 252 83.82 -44.16 -19.58
CA ARG A 252 85.11 -43.90 -20.24
C ARG A 252 86.32 -43.72 -19.31
N VAL A 253 86.24 -44.16 -18.05
CA VAL A 253 87.39 -44.19 -17.11
C VAL A 253 87.59 -45.57 -16.47
N GLU A 254 86.99 -46.63 -17.01
CA GLU A 254 87.24 -48.01 -16.53
C GLU A 254 87.51 -49.02 -17.67
N GLU A 255 88.20 -48.60 -18.73
CA GLU A 255 88.99 -49.52 -19.56
C GLU A 255 90.47 -49.12 -19.54
N LYS A 256 91.24 -49.98 -18.87
CA LYS A 256 92.70 -50.09 -18.90
C LYS A 256 93.24 -50.25 -20.32
#